data_AF-A0A034VUK1-F1
#
_entry.id   AF-A0A034VUK1-F1
#
_cell.length_a   1.000
_cell.length_b   1.000
_cell.length_c   1.000
_cell.angle_alpha   90.00
_cell.angle_beta   90.00
_cell.angle_gamma   90.00
#
_symmetry.space_group_name_H-M   'P 1'
#
loop_
_entity.id
_entity.type
_entity.pdbx_description
1 polymer ?
#
loop_
_entity_poly.entity_id
_entity_poly.type
_entity_poly.pdbx_seq_one_letter_code
_entity_poly.pdbx_strand_id
1 'polypeptide(L)'
;KNPNTKLKRWKILIEEYGAKLKYKPGHENIVADALSRQINIMSDTSMHSAESSAPRNIKMIAKPLNSFQTQIILTPSQTNEKTATTIFPRHERFEIKYNTEEYMIQTLKQIMKPKIVTAFHTALETWHKHKEKIANIFSTYYKVFTQNKLHDIIEQIDRENILDFTHKRAHRNALNNYKEITNYIINL
;
A
#
# COMPACT_ATOMS: atom_id res chain seq x y z
N LYS A 1 -31.90 24.26 8.68
CA LYS A 1 -31.23 23.29 9.60
C LYS A 1 -30.19 22.49 8.79
N ASN A 2 -28.90 22.56 9.12
CA ASN A 2 -27.86 21.84 8.36
C ASN A 2 -28.03 20.31 8.55
N PRO A 3 -28.20 19.51 7.49
CA PRO A 3 -28.51 18.08 7.59
C PRO A 3 -27.30 17.18 7.90
N ASN A 4 -26.09 17.72 7.88
CA ASN A 4 -24.88 16.90 8.06
C ASN A 4 -24.73 16.43 9.52
N THR A 5 -24.99 15.14 9.76
CA THR A 5 -24.90 14.49 11.07
C THR A 5 -23.50 14.52 11.66
N LYS A 6 -22.45 14.49 10.82
CA LYS A 6 -21.06 14.60 11.27
C LYS A 6 -20.79 15.98 11.87
N LEU A 7 -21.22 17.06 11.21
CA LEU A 7 -21.04 18.43 11.70
C LEU A 7 -21.75 18.65 13.04
N LYS A 8 -22.94 18.07 13.23
CA LYS A 8 -23.68 18.15 14.50
C LYS A 8 -22.91 17.48 15.64
N ARG A 9 -22.37 16.28 15.43
CA ARG A 9 -21.59 15.55 16.43
C ARG A 9 -20.36 16.36 16.87
N TRP A 10 -19.60 16.87 15.92
CA TRP A 10 -18.40 17.68 16.20
C TRP A 10 -18.75 19.00 16.89
N LYS A 11 -19.85 19.64 16.51
CA LYS A 11 -20.31 20.88 17.15
C LYS A 11 -20.61 20.67 18.64
N ILE A 12 -21.37 19.62 18.98
CA ILE A 12 -21.71 19.30 20.38
C ILE A 12 -20.43 19.09 21.19
N LEU A 13 -19.49 18.30 20.68
CA LEU A 13 -18.22 18.03 21.33
C LEU A 13 -17.41 19.31 21.59
N ILE A 14 -17.31 20.21 20.61
CA ILE A 14 -16.58 21.49 20.76
C ILE A 14 -17.26 22.40 21.79
N GLU A 15 -18.60 22.41 21.81
CA GLU A 15 -19.40 23.17 22.78
C GLU A 15 -19.25 22.62 24.21
N GLU A 16 -19.13 21.30 24.39
CA GLU A 16 -18.85 20.67 25.69
C GLU A 16 -17.53 21.15 26.32
N TYR A 17 -16.50 21.40 25.50
CA TYR A 17 -15.23 21.96 25.95
C TYR A 17 -15.25 23.49 26.14
N GLY A 18 -16.41 24.14 25.97
CA GLY A 18 -16.57 25.60 26.14
C GLY A 18 -15.88 26.43 25.06
N ALA A 19 -15.42 25.80 23.97
CA ALA A 19 -14.70 26.48 22.90
C ALA A 19 -15.69 27.16 21.93
N LYS A 20 -15.33 28.36 21.43
CA LYS A 20 -16.13 29.11 20.46
C LYS A 20 -15.53 29.00 19.07
N LEU A 21 -16.33 28.57 18.09
CA LEU A 21 -15.92 28.54 16.69
C LEU A 21 -15.88 29.97 16.12
N LYS A 22 -14.71 30.42 15.67
CA LYS A 22 -14.53 31.69 14.96
C LYS A 22 -13.92 31.43 13.59
N TYR A 23 -14.44 32.12 12.58
CA TYR A 23 -13.81 32.12 11.26
C TYR A 23 -12.46 32.82 11.33
N LYS A 24 -11.45 32.26 10.64
CA LYS A 24 -10.10 32.84 10.53
C LYS A 24 -9.74 32.96 9.05
N PRO A 25 -9.43 34.16 8.53
CA PRO A 25 -9.04 34.33 7.14
C PRO A 25 -7.66 33.68 6.87
N GLY A 26 -7.44 33.24 5.63
CA GLY A 26 -6.29 32.39 5.27
C GLY A 26 -4.93 33.00 5.59
N HIS A 27 -4.77 34.30 5.43
CA HIS A 27 -3.50 35.00 5.72
C HIS A 27 -3.14 35.04 7.21
N GLU A 28 -4.10 34.79 8.12
CA GLU A 28 -3.83 34.68 9.55
C GLU A 28 -3.67 33.21 10.00
N ASN A 29 -3.95 32.25 9.11
CA ASN A 29 -3.91 30.82 9.40
C ASN A 29 -2.53 30.18 9.09
N ILE A 30 -1.47 30.98 9.03
CA ILE A 30 -0.14 30.57 8.55
C ILE A 30 0.43 29.42 9.39
N VAL A 31 0.35 29.51 10.72
CA VAL A 31 0.93 28.49 11.63
C VAL A 31 0.21 27.15 11.51
N ALA A 32 -1.12 27.15 11.51
CA ALA A 32 -1.90 25.91 11.38
C ALA A 32 -1.75 25.30 9.98
N ASP A 33 -1.71 26.13 8.93
CA ASP A 33 -1.44 25.70 7.56
C ASP A 33 -0.05 25.05 7.45
N ALA A 34 1.00 25.69 8.00
CA ALA A 34 2.36 25.14 8.02
C ALA A 34 2.45 23.79 8.77
N LEU A 35 1.84 23.68 9.95
CA LEU A 35 1.80 22.43 10.72
C LEU A 35 1.02 21.33 9.99
N SER A 36 -0.11 21.67 9.36
CA SER A 36 -0.90 20.71 8.59
C SER A 36 -0.12 20.14 7.39
N ARG A 37 0.76 20.96 6.78
CA ARG A 37 1.64 20.53 5.69
C ARG A 37 2.77 19.64 6.18
N GLN A 38 3.29 19.86 7.39
CA GLN A 38 4.34 19.04 7.99
C GLN A 38 3.86 17.64 8.38
N ILE A 39 2.63 17.52 8.91
CA ILE A 39 2.07 16.22 9.29
C ILE A 39 1.89 15.31 8.06
N ASN A 40 1.56 15.88 6.89
CA ASN A 40 1.49 15.13 5.63
C ASN A 40 2.85 14.58 5.16
N ILE A 41 3.98 15.09 5.64
CA ILE A 41 5.32 14.56 5.32
C ILE A 41 5.60 13.27 6.12
N MET A 42 5.02 13.13 7.32
CA MET A 42 5.17 11.93 8.16
C MET A 42 4.09 10.86 7.90
N SER A 43 2.93 11.26 7.36
CA SER A 43 1.85 10.34 6.96
C SER A 43 1.74 10.21 5.44
N ASP A 44 2.80 9.72 4.78
CA ASP A 44 2.83 9.47 3.32
C ASP A 44 1.98 8.24 2.94
N THR A 45 0.70 8.28 3.32
CA THR A 45 -0.40 7.44 2.82
C THR A 45 -1.57 8.29 2.32
N SER A 46 -1.39 9.60 2.13
CA SER A 46 -2.39 10.42 1.42
C SER A 46 -2.22 10.27 -0.09
N MET A 47 -2.91 9.25 -0.62
CA MET A 47 -3.36 9.27 -2.01
C MET A 47 -4.20 10.53 -2.18
N HIS A 48 -3.67 11.55 -2.84
CA HIS A 48 -4.31 12.43 -3.82
C HIS A 48 -3.52 13.75 -3.93
N SER A 49 -3.03 14.01 -5.15
CA SER A 49 -2.64 15.33 -5.68
C SER A 49 -1.22 15.84 -5.34
N ALA A 50 -0.19 15.29 -6.03
CA ALA A 50 1.04 16.02 -6.44
C ALA A 50 2.05 15.22 -7.30
N GLU A 51 1.85 13.95 -7.64
CA GLU A 51 2.81 13.22 -8.51
C GLU A 51 2.48 13.41 -10.00
N SER A 52 2.73 14.62 -10.53
CA SER A 52 2.66 14.90 -11.99
C SER A 52 3.91 14.42 -12.74
N SER A 53 4.90 13.84 -12.07
CA SER A 53 6.13 13.35 -12.67
C SER A 53 6.50 12.01 -12.08
N ALA A 54 6.83 11.04 -12.94
CA ALA A 54 7.41 9.78 -12.50
C ALA A 54 8.67 10.06 -11.68
N PRO A 55 8.73 9.66 -10.40
CA PRO A 55 9.88 9.95 -9.58
C PRO A 55 11.06 9.10 -10.07
N ARG A 56 12.21 9.76 -10.24
CA ARG A 56 13.48 9.07 -10.51
C ARG A 56 13.79 8.06 -9.39
N ASN A 57 13.44 8.40 -8.16
CA ASN A 57 13.68 7.60 -6.96
C ASN A 57 12.59 6.54 -6.75
N ILE A 58 13.01 5.34 -6.33
CA ILE A 58 12.11 4.24 -5.97
C ILE A 58 11.83 4.30 -4.48
N LYS A 59 10.59 4.60 -4.10
CA LYS A 59 10.17 4.61 -2.70
C LYS A 59 9.96 3.19 -2.19
N MET A 60 10.43 2.90 -0.98
CA MET A 60 10.04 1.71 -0.23
C MET A 60 8.71 2.00 0.48
N ILE A 61 7.75 1.10 0.35
CA ILE A 61 6.38 1.33 0.85
C ILE A 61 5.89 0.14 1.67
N ALA A 62 4.99 0.42 2.62
CA ALA A 62 4.38 -0.61 3.47
C ALA A 62 3.23 -1.38 2.77
N LYS A 63 2.67 -0.86 1.67
CA LYS A 63 1.56 -1.51 0.96
C LYS A 63 2.02 -2.87 0.40
N PRO A 64 1.16 -3.90 0.44
CA PRO A 64 1.53 -5.21 -0.08
C PRO A 64 1.61 -5.19 -1.61
N LEU A 65 2.46 -6.07 -2.16
CA LEU A 65 2.62 -6.29 -3.60
C LEU A 65 1.29 -6.47 -4.33
N ASN A 66 0.36 -7.20 -3.72
CA ASN A 66 -0.93 -7.58 -4.29
C ASN A 66 -1.83 -6.36 -4.59
N SER A 67 -1.55 -5.19 -3.99
CA SER A 67 -2.33 -3.96 -4.21
C SER A 67 -2.00 -3.24 -5.53
N PHE A 68 -1.00 -3.72 -6.27
CA PHE A 68 -0.54 -3.11 -7.52
C PHE A 68 -0.97 -3.92 -8.73
N GLN A 69 -1.31 -3.22 -9.82
CA GLN A 69 -1.72 -3.85 -11.09
C GLN A 69 -0.58 -4.61 -11.76
N THR A 70 0.65 -4.09 -11.70
CA THR A 70 1.84 -4.76 -12.23
C THR A 70 2.75 -5.13 -11.08
N GLN A 71 2.84 -6.42 -10.81
CA GLN A 71 3.58 -7.00 -9.70
C GLN A 71 4.80 -7.75 -10.25
N ILE A 72 5.99 -7.41 -9.79
CA ILE A 72 7.23 -8.05 -10.23
C ILE A 72 7.93 -8.67 -9.03
N ILE A 73 8.16 -9.98 -9.11
CA ILE A 73 8.98 -10.73 -8.15
C ILE A 73 10.30 -11.04 -8.84
N LEU A 74 11.41 -10.56 -8.26
CA LEU A 74 12.75 -10.81 -8.78
C LEU A 74 13.47 -11.82 -7.89
N THR A 75 14.01 -12.87 -8.51
CA THR A 75 14.76 -13.91 -7.79
C THR A 75 16.05 -14.24 -8.55
N PRO A 76 17.23 -14.04 -7.96
CA PRO A 76 18.48 -14.54 -8.54
C PRO A 76 18.42 -16.07 -8.68
N SER A 77 18.84 -16.61 -9.82
CA SER A 77 18.81 -18.04 -10.10
C SER A 77 19.92 -18.44 -11.08
N GLN A 78 20.21 -19.73 -11.20
CA GLN A 78 21.16 -20.24 -12.20
C GLN A 78 20.56 -20.23 -13.61
N THR A 79 19.23 -20.20 -13.74
CA THR A 79 18.53 -20.18 -15.01
C THR A 79 17.72 -18.90 -15.19
N ASN A 80 17.52 -18.52 -16.45
CA ASN A 80 16.66 -17.41 -16.84
C ASN A 80 15.26 -17.93 -17.12
N GLU A 81 14.28 -17.50 -16.33
CA GLU A 81 12.90 -17.92 -16.47
C GLU A 81 11.97 -16.73 -16.17
N LYS A 82 10.88 -16.63 -16.94
CA LYS A 82 9.80 -15.68 -16.70
C LYS A 82 8.49 -16.43 -16.67
N THR A 83 7.74 -16.27 -15.59
CA THR A 83 6.35 -16.74 -15.49
C THR A 83 5.42 -15.53 -15.30
N ALA A 84 4.22 -15.61 -15.87
CA ALA A 84 3.21 -14.59 -15.74
C ALA A 84 1.90 -15.23 -15.25
N THR A 85 1.29 -14.66 -14.22
CA THR A 85 0.04 -15.12 -13.63
C THR A 85 -0.92 -13.95 -13.46
N THR A 86 -2.22 -14.20 -13.66
CA THR A 86 -3.28 -13.20 -13.46
C THR A 86 -4.18 -13.69 -12.35
N ILE A 87 -4.01 -13.13 -11.15
CA ILE A 87 -4.76 -13.56 -9.94
C ILE A 87 -6.10 -12.84 -9.87
N PHE A 88 -6.12 -11.55 -10.20
CA PHE A 88 -7.32 -10.74 -10.29
C PHE A 88 -7.39 -10.06 -11.67
N PRO A 89 -8.58 -9.73 -12.17
CA PRO A 89 -8.70 -8.92 -13.38
C PRO A 89 -7.85 -7.64 -13.26
N ARG A 90 -7.06 -7.37 -14.30
CA ARG A 90 -6.13 -6.22 -14.37
C ARG A 90 -4.96 -6.24 -13.38
N HIS A 91 -4.71 -7.36 -12.70
CA HIS A 91 -3.55 -7.55 -11.84
C HIS A 91 -2.69 -8.68 -12.39
N GLU A 92 -1.58 -8.30 -13.02
CA GLU A 92 -0.61 -9.20 -13.62
C GLU A 92 0.59 -9.32 -12.67
N ARG A 93 0.95 -10.57 -12.33
CA ARG A 93 2.16 -10.88 -11.59
C ARG A 93 3.16 -11.57 -12.48
N PHE A 94 4.39 -11.06 -12.45
CA PHE A 94 5.52 -11.60 -13.17
C PHE A 94 6.56 -12.07 -12.18
N GLU A 95 6.93 -13.35 -12.24
CA GLU A 95 8.08 -13.87 -11.51
C GLU A 95 9.23 -14.02 -12.49
N ILE A 96 10.33 -13.35 -12.20
CA ILE A 96 11.52 -13.31 -13.05
C ILE A 96 12.65 -13.94 -12.25
N LYS A 97 13.04 -15.14 -12.67
CA LYS A 97 14.27 -15.77 -12.26
C LYS A 97 15.37 -15.38 -13.24
N TYR A 98 16.48 -14.88 -12.74
CA TYR A 98 17.54 -14.38 -13.60
C TYR A 98 18.92 -14.82 -13.12
N ASN A 99 19.73 -15.26 -14.07
CA ASN A 99 21.15 -15.53 -13.93
C ASN A 99 21.97 -14.30 -14.35
N THR A 100 21.54 -13.60 -15.40
CA THR A 100 22.24 -12.42 -15.92
C THR A 100 21.42 -11.15 -15.76
N GLU A 101 22.10 -10.04 -15.50
CA GLU A 101 21.44 -8.74 -15.34
C GLU A 101 20.84 -8.23 -16.64
N GLU A 102 21.45 -8.56 -17.79
CA GLU A 102 20.96 -8.20 -19.12
C GLU A 102 19.58 -8.81 -19.36
N TYR A 103 19.41 -10.09 -19.01
CA TYR A 103 18.13 -10.77 -19.13
C TYR A 103 17.06 -10.13 -18.25
N MET A 104 17.40 -9.82 -17.00
CA MET A 104 16.50 -9.12 -16.08
C MET A 104 16.04 -7.79 -16.69
N ILE A 105 16.97 -6.94 -17.15
CA ILE A 105 16.63 -5.61 -17.69
C ILE A 105 15.81 -5.73 -18.98
N GLN A 106 16.16 -6.63 -19.90
CA GLN A 106 15.39 -6.83 -21.14
C GLN A 106 13.96 -7.28 -20.82
N THR A 107 13.81 -8.19 -19.86
CA THR A 107 12.51 -8.69 -19.41
C THR A 107 11.68 -7.58 -18.78
N LEU A 108 12.28 -6.74 -17.93
CA LEU A 108 11.62 -5.57 -17.35
C LEU A 108 11.14 -4.58 -18.41
N LYS A 109 11.93 -4.32 -19.46
CA LYS A 109 11.52 -3.42 -20.56
C LYS A 109 10.27 -3.91 -21.30
N GLN A 110 10.09 -5.23 -21.42
CA GLN A 110 8.92 -5.80 -22.08
C GLN A 110 7.66 -5.75 -21.20
N ILE A 111 7.81 -5.75 -19.88
CA ILE A 111 6.72 -5.90 -18.92
C ILE A 111 6.24 -4.53 -18.39
N MET A 112 7.16 -3.63 -18.09
CA MET A 112 6.84 -2.37 -17.41
C MET A 112 6.10 -1.41 -18.35
N LYS A 113 5.04 -0.79 -17.82
CA LYS A 113 4.19 0.18 -18.53
C LYS A 113 4.40 1.58 -17.92
N PRO A 114 4.73 2.64 -18.69
CA PRO A 114 5.09 3.95 -18.14
C PRO A 114 4.01 4.63 -17.30
N LYS A 115 2.73 4.38 -17.58
CA LYS A 115 1.58 5.03 -16.91
C LYS A 115 1.05 4.26 -15.70
N ILE A 116 1.59 3.08 -15.42
CA ILE A 116 1.12 2.20 -14.34
C ILE A 116 2.25 2.07 -13.33
N VAL A 117 1.90 2.12 -12.04
CA VAL A 117 2.86 1.88 -10.96
C VAL A 117 3.23 0.42 -10.94
N THR A 118 4.50 0.13 -11.21
CA THR A 118 5.07 -1.22 -11.08
C THR A 118 5.62 -1.41 -9.68
N ALA A 119 5.18 -2.46 -8.98
CA ALA A 119 5.71 -2.82 -7.68
C ALA A 119 6.71 -3.97 -7.76
N PHE A 120 7.85 -3.79 -7.10
CA PHE A 120 8.91 -4.78 -6.99
C PHE A 120 8.90 -5.45 -5.63
N HIS A 121 9.11 -6.76 -5.62
CA HIS A 121 9.30 -7.57 -4.44
C HIS A 121 10.49 -8.52 -4.64
N THR A 122 11.47 -8.47 -3.75
CA THR A 122 12.67 -9.32 -3.78
C THR A 122 13.39 -9.24 -2.42
N ALA A 123 14.40 -10.07 -2.23
CA ALA A 123 15.30 -9.99 -1.07
C ALA A 123 15.99 -8.63 -1.02
N LEU A 124 16.20 -8.10 0.18
CA LEU A 124 16.72 -6.74 0.37
C LEU A 124 18.13 -6.57 -0.22
N GLU A 125 18.99 -7.57 -0.07
CA GLU A 125 20.34 -7.61 -0.65
C GLU A 125 20.31 -7.48 -2.18
N THR A 126 19.43 -8.27 -2.81
CA THR A 126 19.22 -8.25 -4.26
C THR A 126 18.68 -6.89 -4.71
N TRP A 127 17.74 -6.33 -3.95
CA TRP A 127 17.20 -5.01 -4.23
C TRP A 127 18.28 -3.92 -4.19
N HIS A 128 19.11 -3.91 -3.15
CA HIS A 128 20.17 -2.92 -3.01
C HIS A 128 21.17 -2.96 -4.16
N LYS A 129 21.49 -4.14 -4.69
CA LYS A 129 22.36 -4.31 -5.85
C LYS A 129 21.80 -3.68 -7.12
N HIS A 130 20.48 -3.75 -7.34
CA HIS A 130 19.88 -3.39 -8.62
C HIS A 130 19.09 -2.07 -8.62
N LYS A 131 18.73 -1.52 -7.44
CA LYS A 131 17.84 -0.35 -7.32
C LYS A 131 18.27 0.85 -8.15
N GLU A 132 19.57 1.16 -8.20
CA GLU A 132 20.10 2.34 -8.90
C GLU A 132 20.04 2.15 -10.41
N LYS A 133 20.38 0.94 -10.88
CA LYS A 133 20.32 0.58 -12.30
C LYS A 133 18.88 0.61 -12.81
N ILE A 134 17.94 0.05 -12.05
CA ILE A 134 16.50 0.12 -12.35
C ILE A 134 16.02 1.57 -12.33
N ALA A 135 16.45 2.37 -11.35
CA ALA A 135 16.06 3.78 -11.24
C ALA A 135 16.52 4.63 -12.42
N ASN A 136 17.74 4.39 -12.91
CA ASN A 136 18.31 5.12 -14.03
C ASN A 136 17.69 4.69 -15.37
N ILE A 137 17.54 3.37 -15.61
CA ILE A 137 17.00 2.85 -16.88
C ILE A 137 15.52 3.21 -17.04
N PHE A 138 14.75 3.11 -15.96
CA PHE A 138 13.31 3.36 -15.96
C PHE A 138 12.98 4.69 -15.28
N SER A 139 13.77 5.74 -15.52
CA SER A 139 13.65 7.03 -14.83
C SER A 139 12.27 7.67 -14.97
N THR A 140 11.60 7.47 -16.11
CA THR A 140 10.27 8.00 -16.45
C THR A 140 9.10 7.09 -16.05
N TYR A 141 9.37 5.94 -15.44
CA TYR A 141 8.33 4.98 -15.05
C TYR A 141 8.00 5.11 -13.57
N TYR A 142 6.73 4.93 -13.23
CA TYR A 142 6.29 4.83 -11.84
C TYR A 142 6.65 3.47 -11.27
N LYS A 143 7.38 3.48 -10.15
CA LYS A 143 8.00 2.27 -9.59
C LYS A 143 8.10 2.40 -8.07
N VAL A 144 7.78 1.31 -7.39
CA VAL A 144 7.82 1.22 -5.93
C VAL A 144 8.41 -0.13 -5.51
N PHE A 145 8.99 -0.18 -4.31
CA PHE A 145 9.51 -1.41 -3.72
C PHE A 145 8.74 -1.76 -2.45
N THR A 146 8.37 -3.03 -2.31
CA THR A 146 7.67 -3.55 -1.13
C THR A 146 8.18 -4.92 -0.72
N GLN A 147 8.37 -5.11 0.58
CA GLN A 147 8.66 -6.41 1.17
C GLN A 147 7.42 -7.17 1.60
N ASN A 148 6.26 -6.51 1.65
CA ASN A 148 5.03 -7.14 2.06
C ASN A 148 4.39 -7.83 0.86
N LYS A 149 4.16 -9.13 0.96
CA LYS A 149 3.39 -9.92 0.00
C LYS A 149 2.30 -10.66 0.78
N LEU A 150 1.06 -10.49 0.36
CA LEU A 150 -0.06 -11.25 0.92
C LEU A 150 -0.20 -12.58 0.18
N HIS A 151 -0.72 -13.57 0.91
CA HIS A 151 -1.11 -14.84 0.34
C HIS A 151 -2.31 -14.65 -0.60
N ASP A 152 -2.24 -15.26 -1.79
CA ASP A 152 -3.36 -15.23 -2.73
C ASP A 152 -4.32 -16.37 -2.44
N ILE A 153 -5.60 -16.04 -2.34
CA ILE A 153 -6.66 -17.01 -2.08
C ILE A 153 -7.12 -17.56 -3.42
N ILE A 154 -6.55 -18.69 -3.82
CA ILE A 154 -6.84 -19.35 -5.11
C ILE A 154 -7.71 -20.59 -4.89
N GLU A 155 -7.44 -21.36 -3.84
CA GLU A 155 -8.12 -22.62 -3.59
C GLU A 155 -9.55 -22.41 -3.08
N GLN A 156 -10.42 -23.39 -3.34
CA GLN A 156 -11.79 -23.36 -2.84
C GLN A 156 -11.85 -23.50 -1.32
N ILE A 157 -10.98 -24.33 -0.75
CA ILE A 157 -10.90 -24.57 0.70
C ILE A 157 -10.57 -23.28 1.46
N ASP A 158 -9.64 -22.47 0.96
CA ASP A 158 -9.28 -21.19 1.56
C ASP A 158 -10.46 -20.21 1.55
N ARG A 159 -11.22 -20.20 0.44
CA ARG A 159 -12.41 -19.36 0.32
C ARG A 159 -13.50 -19.76 1.33
N GLU A 160 -13.73 -21.06 1.48
CA GLU A 160 -14.70 -21.61 2.44
C GLU A 160 -14.28 -21.31 3.88
N ASN A 161 -13.00 -21.51 4.21
CA ASN A 161 -12.45 -21.20 5.52
C ASN A 161 -12.62 -19.70 5.87
N ILE A 162 -12.34 -18.81 4.92
CA ILE A 162 -12.50 -17.38 5.12
C ILE A 162 -13.97 -17.00 5.29
N LEU A 163 -14.87 -17.61 4.52
CA LEU A 163 -16.30 -17.37 4.64
C LEU A 163 -16.82 -17.79 6.02
N ASP A 164 -16.46 -19.00 6.46
CA ASP A 164 -16.83 -19.54 7.77
C ASP A 164 -16.28 -18.69 8.91
N PHE A 165 -15.00 -18.32 8.84
CA PHE A 165 -14.36 -17.47 9.83
C PHE A 165 -15.04 -16.09 9.90
N THR A 166 -15.29 -15.48 8.76
CA THR A 166 -15.89 -14.13 8.67
C THR A 166 -17.34 -14.15 9.16
N HIS A 167 -18.11 -15.17 8.80
CA HIS A 167 -19.48 -15.36 9.27
C HIS A 167 -19.51 -15.56 10.79
N LYS A 168 -18.69 -16.46 11.34
CA LYS A 168 -18.57 -16.69 12.79
C LYS A 168 -18.15 -15.42 13.52
N ARG A 169 -17.30 -14.58 12.93
CA ARG A 169 -16.88 -13.29 13.49
C ARG A 169 -18.01 -12.26 13.48
N ALA A 170 -18.77 -12.14 12.40
CA ALA A 170 -19.85 -11.16 12.26
C ALA A 170 -21.00 -11.40 13.27
N HIS A 171 -21.24 -12.65 13.66
CA HIS A 171 -22.24 -13.02 14.68
C HIS A 171 -21.75 -12.89 16.12
N ARG A 172 -20.61 -12.25 16.37
CA ARG A 172 -20.07 -12.07 17.73
C ARG A 172 -20.68 -10.84 18.41
N ASN A 173 -21.18 -11.03 19.62
CA ASN A 173 -21.55 -9.94 20.53
C ASN A 173 -20.33 -9.42 21.31
N ALA A 174 -20.48 -8.28 21.99
CA ALA A 174 -19.38 -7.62 22.70
C ALA A 174 -18.65 -8.51 23.73
N LEU A 175 -19.39 -9.44 24.36
CA LEU A 175 -18.88 -10.34 25.39
C LEU A 175 -17.99 -11.45 24.78
N ASN A 176 -18.34 -11.93 23.59
CA ASN A 176 -17.53 -12.89 22.84
C ASN A 176 -16.21 -12.26 22.34
N ASN A 177 -16.24 -10.99 21.91
CA ASN A 177 -15.03 -10.28 21.51
C ASN A 177 -14.08 -10.02 22.70
N TYR A 178 -14.63 -9.66 23.86
CA TYR A 178 -13.83 -9.46 25.08
C TYR A 178 -13.05 -10.72 25.47
N LYS A 179 -13.74 -11.88 25.49
CA LYS A 179 -13.13 -13.19 25.85
C LYS A 179 -12.00 -13.61 24.92
N GLU A 180 -12.14 -13.37 23.62
CA GLU A 180 -11.11 -13.76 22.65
C GLU A 180 -9.86 -12.87 22.78
N ILE A 181 -10.04 -11.56 22.98
CA ILE A 181 -8.93 -10.64 23.25
C ILE A 181 -8.21 -11.03 24.54
N THR A 182 -8.95 -11.38 25.61
CA THR A 182 -8.33 -11.84 26.86
C THR A 182 -7.57 -13.14 26.67
N ASN A 183 -8.14 -14.12 25.96
CA ASN A 183 -7.44 -15.38 25.67
C ASN A 183 -6.18 -15.17 24.82
N TYR A 184 -6.19 -14.21 23.88
CA TYR A 184 -5.02 -13.91 23.07
C TYR A 184 -3.90 -13.25 23.89
N ILE A 185 -4.27 -12.39 24.85
CA ILE A 185 -3.32 -11.74 25.77
C ILE A 185 -2.73 -12.72 26.78
N ILE A 186 -3.49 -13.72 27.23
CA ILE A 186 -3.04 -14.73 28.20
C ILE A 186 -2.08 -15.76 27.55
N ASN A 187 -2.16 -15.96 26.24
CA ASN A 187 -1.32 -16.91 25.50
C ASN A 187 -0.10 -16.25 24.81
N LEU A 188 0.21 -14.99 25.16
CA LEU A 188 1.44 -14.27 24.84
C LEU A 188 2.38 -14.29 26.05
#